data_AF-A0A842T7K5-F1
#
_entry.id   AF-A0A842T7K5-F1
#
_cell.length_a   1.000
_cell.length_b   1.000
_cell.length_c   1.000
_cell.angle_alpha   90.00
_cell.angle_beta   90.00
_cell.angle_gamma   90.00
#
_symmetry.space_group_name_H-M   'P 1'
#
loop_
_entity.id
_entity.type
_entity.pdbx_description
1 polymer ?
#
loop_
_entity_poly.entity_id
_entity_poly.type
_entity_poly.pdbx_seq_one_letter_code
_entity_poly.pdbx_strand_id
1 'polypeptide(L)' 'MPKYRTVRLPEELVKSIKKIIKEKKELGYRNHSEFIIDATRRRVEKLLSTNQKTYDEEK' A
#
# COMPACT_ATOMS: atom_id res chain seq x y z
N MET A 1 -1.29 0.90 21.13
CA MET A 1 -0.36 1.16 20.00
C MET A 1 -0.54 0.09 18.95
N PRO A 2 -0.52 0.41 17.64
CA PRO A 2 -0.59 -0.61 16.59
C PRO A 2 0.61 -1.58 16.67
N LYS A 3 0.34 -2.88 16.46
CA LYS A 3 1.38 -3.92 16.41
C LYS A 3 1.97 -3.94 15.01
N TYR A 4 3.26 -3.65 14.87
CA TYR A 4 3.98 -3.71 13.60
C TYR A 4 4.74 -5.02 13.46
N ARG A 5 4.87 -5.50 12.22
CA ARG A 5 5.75 -6.62 11.86
C ARG A 5 6.70 -6.20 10.76
N THR A 6 7.94 -6.67 10.83
CA THR A 6 8.94 -6.47 9.79
C THR A 6 8.68 -7.42 8.63
N VAL A 7 8.70 -6.91 7.41
CA VAL A 7 8.62 -7.69 6.17
C VAL A 7 9.92 -7.55 5.39
N ARG A 8 10.31 -8.60 4.67
CA ARG A 8 11.46 -8.54 3.75
C ARG A 8 10.96 -8.13 2.37
N LEU A 9 11.59 -7.11 1.80
CA LEU A 9 11.30 -6.61 0.47
C LEU A 9 12.58 -6.65 -0.37
N PRO A 10 12.49 -6.95 -1.68
CA PRO A 10 13.63 -6.83 -2.58
C PRO A 10 14.23 -5.42 -2.53
N GLU A 11 15.55 -5.33 -2.49
CA GLU A 11 16.25 -4.04 -2.40
C GLU A 11 15.92 -3.12 -3.58
N GLU A 12 15.86 -3.68 -4.79
CA GLU A 12 15.53 -2.94 -6.01
C GLU A 12 14.15 -2.28 -5.93
N LEU A 13 13.17 -2.97 -5.35
CA LEU A 13 11.83 -2.41 -5.13
C LEU A 13 11.88 -1.23 -4.16
N VAL A 14 12.64 -1.34 -3.08
CA VAL A 14 12.83 -0.25 -2.12
C VAL A 14 13.53 0.95 -2.78
N LYS A 15 14.51 0.72 -3.66
CA LYS A 15 15.14 1.78 -4.45
C LYS A 15 14.14 2.47 -5.36
N SER A 16 13.30 1.72 -6.07
CA SER A 16 12.24 2.30 -6.92
C SER A 16 11.28 3.17 -6.11
N ILE A 17 10.87 2.71 -4.91
CA ILE A 17 10.00 3.48 -4.02
C ILE A 17 10.68 4.79 -3.59
N LYS A 18 11.95 4.73 -3.15
CA LYS A 18 12.72 5.92 -2.78
C LYS A 18 12.86 6.91 -3.94
N LYS A 19 13.07 6.41 -5.16
CA LYS A 19 13.14 7.24 -6.37
C LYS A 19 11.81 7.96 -6.61
N ILE A 20 10.69 7.24 -6.55
CA ILE A 20 9.35 7.82 -6.71
C ILE A 20 9.08 8.91 -5.66
N ILE A 21 9.41 8.66 -4.38
CA ILE A 21 9.22 9.64 -3.31
C ILE A 21 10.05 10.91 -3.55
N LYS A 22 11.26 10.76 -4.09
CA LYS A 22 12.15 11.89 -4.41
C LYS A 22 11.66 12.69 -5.61
N GLU A 23 11.22 12.01 -6.67
CA GLU A 23 10.80 12.63 -7.93
C GLU A 23 9.39 13.23 -7.84
N LYS A 24 8.48 12.56 -7.13
CA LYS A 24 7.07 12.93 -7.02
C LYS A 24 6.74 13.43 -5.61
N LYS A 25 7.28 14.59 -5.24
CA LYS A 25 7.04 15.21 -3.93
C LYS A 25 5.57 15.55 -3.68
N GLU A 26 4.78 15.71 -4.73
CA GLU A 26 3.33 15.93 -4.66
C GLU A 26 2.57 14.77 -4.00
N LEU A 27 3.16 13.58 -3.93
CA LEU A 27 2.55 12.41 -3.28
C LEU A 27 2.56 12.50 -1.75
N GLY A 28 3.34 13.42 -1.17
CA GLY A 28 3.31 13.71 0.28
C GLY A 28 3.89 12.64 1.20
N TYR A 29 4.48 11.57 0.67
CA TYR A 29 5.12 10.52 1.49
C TYR A 29 6.45 11.00 2.09
N ARG A 30 6.63 10.80 3.40
CA ARG A 30 7.85 11.18 4.13
C ARG A 30 8.93 10.11 4.04
N ASN A 31 8.53 8.86 3.93
CA ASN A 31 9.43 7.72 3.86
C ASN A 31 8.81 6.54 3.10
N HIS A 32 9.65 5.57 2.75
CA HIS A 32 9.24 4.37 2.02
C HIS A 32 8.23 3.51 2.80
N SER A 33 8.29 3.49 4.14
CA SER A 33 7.34 2.73 4.96
C SER A 33 5.92 3.26 4.83
N GLU A 34 5.72 4.59 4.83
CA GLU A 34 4.39 5.19 4.62
C GLU A 34 3.82 4.80 3.25
N PHE A 35 4.65 4.86 2.20
CA PHE A 35 4.26 4.43 0.87
C PHE A 35 3.85 2.95 0.85
N ILE A 36 4.64 2.07 1.46
CA ILE A 36 4.37 0.63 1.50
C ILE A 36 3.08 0.35 2.27
N ILE A 37 2.86 1.01 3.41
CA ILE A 37 1.65 0.84 4.23
C ILE A 37 0.41 1.26 3.45
N ASP A 38 0.43 2.44 2.81
CA ASP A 38 -0.70 2.94 2.03
C ASP A 38 -0.97 2.06 0.80
N ALA A 39 0.06 1.70 0.03
CA ALA A 39 -0.08 0.80 -1.11
C ALA A 39 -0.63 -0.57 -0.73
N THR A 40 -0.13 -1.14 0.37
CA THR A 40 -0.60 -2.43 0.89
C THR A 40 -2.05 -2.32 1.36
N ARG A 41 -2.40 -1.27 2.11
CA ARG A 41 -3.76 -1.02 2.60
C ARG A 41 -4.75 -0.94 1.43
N ARG A 42 -4.48 -0.08 0.43
CA ARG A 42 -5.33 0.07 -0.76
C ARG A 42 -5.51 -1.26 -1.51
N ARG A 43 -4.43 -2.05 -1.62
CA ARG A 43 -4.49 -3.36 -2.28
C ARG A 43 -5.34 -4.37 -1.51
N VAL A 44 -5.17 -4.43 -0.19
CA VAL A 44 -5.95 -5.29 0.70
C VAL A 44 -7.42 -4.88 0.69
N GLU A 45 -7.73 -3.60 0.85
CA GLU A 45 -9.09 -3.06 0.78
C GLU A 45 -9.77 -3.39 -0.54
N LYS A 46 -9.07 -3.19 -1.67
CA LYS A 46 -9.60 -3.56 -3.00
C LYS A 46 -9.93 -5.05 -3.09
N LEU A 47 -9.05 -5.92 -2.60
CA LEU A 47 -9.27 -7.37 -2.65
C LEU A 47 -10.39 -7.83 -1.70
N LEU A 48 -10.49 -7.24 -0.51
CA LEU A 48 -11.56 -7.55 0.45
C LEU A 48 -12.93 -7.00 -0.01
N SER A 49 -12.97 -5.79 -0.57
CA SER A 49 -14.20 -5.19 -1.11
C SER A 49 -14.68 -5.89 -2.39
N THR A 50 -13.77 -6.43 -3.21
CA THR A 50 -14.14 -7.25 -4.38
C THR A 50 -14.90 -8.52 -3.95
N ASN A 51 -14.62 -9.06 -2.77
CA ASN A 51 -15.34 -10.22 -2.23
C ASN A 51 -16.71 -9.87 -1.60
N GLN A 52 -17.04 -8.59 -1.39
CA GLN A 52 -18.33 -8.18 -0.82
C GLN A 52 -19.35 -7.77 -1.88
N LYS A 53 -18.93 -7.33 -3.08
CA LYS A 53 -19.86 -6.87 -4.13
C LYS A 53 -20.59 -7.98 -4.89
N THR A 54 -20.32 -9.25 -4.61
CA THR A 54 -21.03 -10.39 -5.22
C THR A 54 -22.31 -10.81 -4.49
N TYR A 55 -22.77 -10.07 -3.47
CA TYR A 55 -23.95 -10.46 -2.68
C TYR A 55 -25.05 -9.38 -2.55
N ASP A 56 -24.88 -8.19 -3.14
CA ASP A 56 -25.86 -7.09 -3.02
C ASP A 56 -26.59 -6.75 -4.35
N GLU A 57 -26.36 -7.50 -5.44
CA GLU A 57 -27.08 -7.33 -6.71
C GLU A 57 -28.20 -8.37 -6.95
N GLU A 58 -28.56 -9.17 -5.94
CA GLU A 58 -29.72 -10.07 -5.97
C GLU A 58 -30.75 -9.74 -4.86
N LYS A 59 -31.16 -8.47 -4.76
CA LYS A 59 -32.34 -8.13 -3.95
C LYS A 59 -33.24 -7.06 -4.56
#